data_AF-A0A1B7NR30-F1
#
_entry.id   AF-A0A1B7NR30-F1
#
_cell.length_a   1.000
_cell.length_b   1.000
_cell.length_c   1.000
_cell.angle_alpha   90.00
_cell.angle_beta   90.00
_cell.angle_gamma   90.00
#
_symmetry.space_group_name_H-M   'P 1'
#
loop_
_entity.id
_entity.type
_entity.pdbx_description
1 polymer ?
#
loop_
_entity_poly.entity_id
_entity_poly.type
_entity_poly.pdbx_seq_one_letter_code
_entity_poly.pdbx_strand_id
1 'polypeptide(L)'
;MTGRPANLPKFSDLPLNKEDPLFSAWGLYGRDDQLGFLNRQTDAIVAEAAKEIKTGVRVSLNWPLDAQNKVPFFNRQVFHKQLIDKSPRTVNDDVWTFNTQSSSQWDGLRHFGYQKEKKFYNGVTMEDIHGPKDSTVNGIQAWAEKGIVGRGVLLDFHRWALANNVSAEIFKRTSIPLKYLKAVAEWQGVEIKFGDILIIRVGYMTAFKQLSMDELENLAKQNPPNLIGVERSEEMLEWIWENFSAVAGDHPAFEAYPTPNDWSLHEVLLAGWGCPIGELFDLDKLAEECERQNRWSFFVSSEVCNVPGGLQGKGKNSIR
;
A
#
# COMPACT_ATOMS: atom_id res chain seq x y z
N MET A 1 -15.52 -6.16 -19.81
CA MET A 1 -16.54 -5.81 -18.79
C MET A 1 -15.81 -5.16 -17.62
N THR A 2 -16.27 -4.01 -17.13
CA THR A 2 -15.60 -3.20 -16.09
C THR A 2 -16.25 -3.34 -14.70
N GLY A 3 -17.08 -4.36 -14.51
CA GLY A 3 -17.72 -4.67 -13.23
C GLY A 3 -17.08 -5.86 -12.54
N ARG A 4 -17.44 -6.08 -11.26
CA ARG A 4 -17.02 -7.26 -10.51
C ARG A 4 -17.34 -8.54 -11.30
N PRO A 5 -16.36 -9.43 -11.53
CA PRO A 5 -16.60 -10.69 -12.23
C PRO A 5 -17.62 -11.56 -11.47
N ALA A 6 -18.59 -12.13 -12.19
CA ALA A 6 -19.64 -12.96 -11.59
C ALA A 6 -19.11 -14.26 -10.97
N ASN A 7 -17.93 -14.70 -11.38
CA ASN A 7 -17.24 -15.89 -10.86
C ASN A 7 -16.32 -15.58 -9.66
N LEU A 8 -16.19 -14.33 -9.24
CA LEU A 8 -15.41 -13.99 -8.04
C LEU A 8 -16.22 -14.39 -6.79
N PRO A 9 -15.66 -15.19 -5.87
CA PRO A 9 -16.33 -15.55 -4.62
C PRO A 9 -16.77 -14.32 -3.80
N LYS A 10 -17.80 -14.49 -2.98
CA LYS A 10 -18.19 -13.50 -1.98
C LYS A 10 -17.20 -13.53 -0.82
N PHE A 11 -17.09 -12.41 -0.10
CA PHE A 11 -16.27 -12.39 1.12
C PHE A 11 -16.74 -13.46 2.13
N SER A 12 -18.05 -13.70 2.22
CA SER A 12 -18.64 -14.75 3.06
C SER A 12 -18.26 -16.18 2.67
N ASP A 13 -17.69 -16.39 1.48
CA ASP A 13 -17.24 -17.71 1.01
C ASP A 13 -15.80 -18.02 1.46
N LEU A 14 -15.12 -17.09 2.14
CA LEU A 14 -13.75 -17.26 2.61
C LEU A 14 -13.72 -17.90 4.01
N PRO A 15 -12.76 -18.81 4.29
CA PRO A 15 -11.70 -19.26 3.39
C PRO A 15 -12.19 -20.22 2.29
N LEU A 16 -11.55 -20.18 1.12
CA LEU A 16 -11.94 -21.02 -0.02
C LEU A 16 -11.73 -22.52 0.22
N ASN A 17 -10.79 -22.88 1.09
CA ASN A 17 -10.59 -24.25 1.55
C ASN A 17 -10.69 -24.31 3.08
N LYS A 18 -11.32 -25.37 3.60
CA LYS A 18 -11.61 -25.53 5.04
C LYS A 18 -10.36 -25.53 5.94
N GLU A 19 -9.21 -25.92 5.39
CA GLU A 19 -7.94 -26.01 6.13
C GLU A 19 -7.07 -24.75 5.97
N ASP A 20 -7.49 -23.79 5.14
CA ASP A 20 -6.75 -22.56 4.95
C ASP A 20 -6.99 -21.56 6.11
N PRO A 21 -6.06 -20.60 6.31
CA PRO A 21 -6.20 -19.59 7.36
C PRO A 21 -7.49 -18.74 7.24
N LEU A 22 -7.82 -18.05 8.32
CA LEU A 22 -9.00 -17.16 8.39
C LEU A 22 -9.02 -16.16 7.21
N PHE A 23 -10.16 -16.10 6.52
CA PHE A 23 -10.41 -15.26 5.33
C PHE A 23 -9.49 -15.52 4.13
N SER A 24 -8.75 -16.62 4.08
CA SER A 24 -7.81 -16.90 2.99
C SER A 24 -8.51 -17.15 1.64
N ALA A 25 -7.93 -16.59 0.57
CA ALA A 25 -8.36 -16.80 -0.81
C ALA A 25 -7.38 -17.67 -1.61
N TRP A 26 -6.62 -18.54 -0.93
CA TRP A 26 -5.59 -19.34 -1.59
C TRP A 26 -6.14 -20.25 -2.68
N GLY A 27 -5.44 -20.28 -3.81
CA GLY A 27 -5.83 -21.02 -5.01
C GLY A 27 -6.87 -20.32 -5.89
N LEU A 28 -7.39 -19.14 -5.54
CA LEU A 28 -8.36 -18.38 -6.35
C LEU A 28 -7.90 -18.17 -7.80
N TYR A 29 -6.63 -17.81 -7.98
CA TYR A 29 -6.01 -17.59 -9.30
C TYR A 29 -5.09 -18.74 -9.72
N GLY A 30 -5.20 -19.90 -9.06
CA GLY A 30 -4.28 -21.02 -9.19
C GLY A 30 -3.30 -21.12 -8.01
N ARG A 31 -2.76 -22.32 -7.78
CA ARG A 31 -1.86 -22.61 -6.64
C ARG A 31 -0.47 -21.99 -6.81
N ASP A 32 -0.03 -21.79 -8.06
CA ASP A 32 1.27 -21.19 -8.40
C ASP A 32 1.18 -19.68 -8.66
N ASP A 33 0.02 -19.06 -8.41
CA ASP A 33 -0.15 -17.61 -8.58
C ASP A 33 0.72 -16.83 -7.59
N GLN A 34 1.28 -15.72 -8.07
CA GLN A 34 2.15 -14.80 -7.32
C GLN A 34 1.72 -13.33 -7.47
N LEU A 35 0.54 -13.08 -8.05
CA LEU A 35 0.00 -11.74 -8.29
C LEU A 35 -1.12 -11.38 -7.31
N GLY A 36 -1.89 -12.35 -6.81
CA GLY A 36 -3.02 -12.12 -5.92
C GLY A 36 -4.03 -11.15 -6.50
N PHE A 37 -4.34 -10.06 -5.79
CA PHE A 37 -5.31 -9.07 -6.25
C PHE A 37 -4.85 -8.29 -7.49
N LEU A 38 -3.57 -8.30 -7.86
CA LEU A 38 -3.15 -7.68 -9.12
C LEU A 38 -3.75 -8.38 -10.35
N ASN A 39 -4.19 -9.65 -10.23
CA ASN A 39 -5.00 -10.31 -11.27
C ASN A 39 -6.33 -9.59 -11.56
N ARG A 40 -6.82 -8.74 -10.64
CA ARG A 40 -8.02 -7.91 -10.84
C ARG A 40 -7.76 -6.76 -11.83
N GLN A 41 -6.51 -6.37 -12.05
CA GLN A 41 -6.10 -5.37 -13.05
C GLN A 41 -6.03 -6.01 -14.44
N THR A 42 -7.17 -6.49 -14.93
CA THR A 42 -7.26 -7.06 -16.29
C THR A 42 -6.92 -6.01 -17.35
N ASP A 43 -6.44 -6.43 -18.52
CA ASP A 43 -6.11 -5.54 -19.63
C ASP A 43 -7.27 -4.58 -19.98
N ALA A 44 -8.52 -5.06 -19.89
CA ALA A 44 -9.71 -4.24 -20.12
C ALA A 44 -9.92 -3.15 -19.05
N ILE A 45 -9.67 -3.46 -17.78
CA ILE A 45 -9.75 -2.49 -16.67
C ILE A 45 -8.62 -1.46 -16.79
N VAL A 46 -7.40 -1.90 -17.12
CA VAL A 46 -6.25 -1.00 -17.32
C VAL A 46 -6.47 -0.07 -18.51
N ALA A 47 -6.97 -0.60 -19.64
CA ALA A 47 -7.33 0.21 -20.81
C ALA A 47 -8.45 1.22 -20.50
N GLU A 48 -9.43 0.86 -19.68
CA GLU A 48 -10.47 1.81 -19.24
C GLU A 48 -9.87 2.90 -18.34
N ALA A 49 -9.00 2.52 -17.39
CA ALA A 49 -8.33 3.46 -16.51
C ALA A 49 -7.50 4.50 -17.27
N ALA A 50 -6.90 4.13 -18.41
CA ALA A 50 -6.15 5.06 -19.25
C ALA A 50 -7.00 6.26 -19.73
N LYS A 51 -8.33 6.12 -19.78
CA LYS A 51 -9.25 7.22 -20.09
C LYS A 51 -9.32 8.28 -19.00
N GLU A 52 -8.85 8.02 -17.77
CA GLU A 52 -8.74 9.03 -16.71
C GLU A 52 -7.70 10.12 -17.03
N ILE A 53 -6.79 9.86 -17.98
CA ILE A 53 -5.79 10.82 -18.46
C ILE A 53 -6.49 11.87 -19.33
N LYS A 54 -6.81 13.02 -18.75
CA LYS A 54 -7.50 14.14 -19.44
C LYS A 54 -6.61 15.34 -19.70
N THR A 55 -5.70 15.65 -18.78
CA THR A 55 -4.92 16.90 -18.79
C THR A 55 -3.42 16.69 -18.97
N GLY A 56 -2.93 15.45 -18.75
CA GLY A 56 -1.49 15.13 -18.76
C GLY A 56 -0.72 15.68 -17.55
N VAL A 57 -1.41 16.20 -16.54
CA VAL A 57 -0.82 16.60 -15.26
C VAL A 57 -0.32 15.34 -14.54
N ARG A 58 0.91 15.39 -14.01
CA ARG A 58 1.55 14.26 -13.34
C ARG A 58 1.90 14.64 -11.93
N VAL A 59 1.51 13.79 -10.98
CA VAL A 59 1.83 13.95 -9.56
C VAL A 59 2.62 12.72 -9.11
N SER A 60 3.81 12.96 -8.56
CA SER A 60 4.61 11.90 -7.91
C SER A 60 4.06 11.65 -6.52
N LEU A 61 3.92 10.37 -6.16
CA LEU A 61 3.51 9.95 -4.81
C LEU A 61 4.69 9.52 -3.94
N ASN A 62 5.90 9.61 -4.47
CA ASN A 62 7.11 9.23 -3.76
C ASN A 62 7.49 10.29 -2.72
N TRP A 63 7.59 9.84 -1.48
CA TRP A 63 8.27 10.52 -0.40
C TRP A 63 9.79 10.41 -0.62
N PRO A 64 10.60 11.41 -0.25
CA PRO A 64 12.05 11.32 -0.39
C PRO A 64 12.63 10.13 0.39
N LEU A 65 13.66 9.50 -0.18
CA LEU A 65 14.32 8.34 0.45
C LEU A 65 15.05 8.71 1.74
N ASP A 66 15.49 9.96 1.87
CA ASP A 66 16.16 10.52 3.04
C ASP A 66 15.21 11.21 4.01
N ALA A 67 13.88 11.14 3.80
CA ALA A 67 12.92 11.83 4.65
C ALA A 67 12.91 11.34 6.10
N GLN A 68 13.42 10.13 6.34
CA GLN A 68 13.59 9.53 7.67
C GLN A 68 15.06 9.48 8.13
N ASN A 69 15.95 10.31 7.57
CA ASN A 69 17.39 10.25 7.87
C ASN A 69 17.75 10.58 9.34
N LYS A 70 16.94 11.39 10.02
CA LYS A 70 17.15 11.76 11.43
C LYS A 70 16.62 10.68 12.38
N VAL A 71 15.40 10.23 12.13
CA VAL A 71 14.68 9.29 13.00
C VAL A 71 13.95 8.27 12.11
N PRO A 72 14.49 7.05 11.96
CA PRO A 72 13.84 6.01 11.17
C PRO A 72 12.65 5.40 11.91
N PHE A 73 11.56 5.18 11.20
CA PHE A 73 10.45 4.38 11.70
C PHE A 73 10.87 2.93 11.91
N PHE A 74 10.30 2.33 12.95
CA PHE A 74 10.53 0.94 13.33
C PHE A 74 12.02 0.57 13.49
N ASN A 75 12.87 1.55 13.82
CA ASN A 75 14.31 1.39 13.95
C ASN A 75 14.98 0.77 12.69
N ARG A 76 14.41 1.04 11.51
CA ARG A 76 14.93 0.55 10.22
C ARG A 76 16.23 1.26 9.85
N GLN A 77 17.02 0.63 8.97
CA GLN A 77 18.24 1.25 8.43
C GLN A 77 17.90 2.53 7.67
N VAL A 78 18.53 3.64 8.06
CA VAL A 78 18.42 4.93 7.35
C VAL A 78 18.99 4.85 5.93
N PHE A 79 18.49 5.70 5.04
CA PHE A 79 19.01 5.79 3.67
C PHE A 79 20.43 6.39 3.66
N HIS A 80 21.34 5.68 3.01
CA HIS A 80 22.71 6.15 2.75
C HIS A 80 22.92 6.31 1.25
N LYS A 81 23.49 7.45 0.85
CA LYS A 81 23.86 7.76 -0.53
C LYS A 81 25.33 8.12 -0.60
N GLN A 82 26.07 7.40 -1.44
CA GLN A 82 27.47 7.68 -1.74
C GLN A 82 27.61 8.14 -3.18
N LEU A 83 27.97 9.40 -3.39
CA LEU A 83 28.31 9.92 -4.72
C LEU A 83 29.75 9.52 -5.11
N ILE A 84 29.95 9.12 -6.37
CA ILE A 84 31.23 8.68 -6.91
C ILE A 84 31.61 9.61 -8.07
N ASP A 85 32.60 10.47 -7.82
CA ASP A 85 33.23 11.30 -8.84
C ASP A 85 34.17 10.44 -9.72
N LYS A 86 33.99 10.50 -11.04
CA LYS A 86 34.81 9.77 -12.04
C LYS A 86 35.85 10.65 -12.74
N SER A 87 36.28 11.71 -12.07
CA SER A 87 37.34 12.60 -12.53
C SER A 87 38.58 11.84 -13.02
N PRO A 88 39.23 12.31 -14.11
CA PRO A 88 39.02 13.62 -14.75
C PRO A 88 37.82 13.68 -15.72
N ARG A 89 37.06 12.59 -15.91
CA ARG A 89 35.82 12.65 -16.71
C ARG A 89 34.74 13.35 -15.89
N THR A 90 33.98 14.26 -16.52
CA THR A 90 32.81 14.92 -15.92
C THR A 90 31.63 13.94 -15.85
N VAL A 91 31.75 12.92 -15.00
CA VAL A 91 30.79 11.83 -14.81
C VAL A 91 30.65 11.55 -13.31
N ASN A 92 29.43 11.32 -12.84
CA ASN A 92 29.14 10.87 -11.48
C ASN A 92 28.34 9.57 -11.54
N ASP A 93 28.68 8.63 -10.66
CA ASP A 93 27.81 7.51 -10.28
C ASP A 93 27.38 7.70 -8.83
N ASP A 94 26.46 6.87 -8.34
CA ASP A 94 26.19 6.75 -6.92
C ASP A 94 25.83 5.33 -6.48
N VAL A 95 25.93 5.09 -5.17
CA VAL A 95 25.52 3.85 -4.50
C VAL A 95 24.53 4.19 -3.41
N TRP A 96 23.40 3.49 -3.38
CA TRP A 96 22.37 3.63 -2.36
C TRP A 96 22.27 2.37 -1.51
N THR A 97 22.21 2.55 -0.19
CA THR A 97 21.98 1.47 0.77
C THR A 97 20.82 1.87 1.68
N PHE A 98 19.76 1.07 1.70
CA PHE A 98 18.54 1.39 2.45
C PHE A 98 17.71 0.15 2.73
N ASN A 99 16.86 0.24 3.77
CA ASN A 99 15.79 -0.72 3.98
C ASN A 99 14.62 -0.37 3.05
N THR A 100 14.11 -1.36 2.31
CA THR A 100 13.08 -1.14 1.29
C THR A 100 11.79 -0.56 1.88
N GLN A 101 11.52 -0.80 3.17
CA GLN A 101 10.36 -0.32 3.93
C GLN A 101 10.58 1.06 4.62
N SER A 102 11.50 1.90 4.13
CA SER A 102 11.85 3.18 4.80
C SER A 102 11.34 4.45 4.12
N SER A 103 10.48 4.35 3.10
CA SER A 103 9.90 5.50 2.39
C SER A 103 8.63 5.02 1.66
N SER A 104 8.09 5.76 0.69
CA SER A 104 6.96 5.27 -0.10
C SER A 104 7.25 3.90 -0.69
N GLN A 105 6.34 2.96 -0.46
CA GLN A 105 6.63 1.54 -0.61
C GLN A 105 5.38 0.72 -0.94
N TRP A 106 5.58 -0.47 -1.53
CA TRP A 106 4.54 -1.48 -1.76
C TRP A 106 4.92 -2.78 -1.08
N ASP A 107 4.21 -3.21 -0.06
CA ASP A 107 4.51 -4.45 0.65
C ASP A 107 4.13 -5.65 -0.23
N GLY A 108 5.14 -6.47 -0.51
CA GLY A 108 5.01 -7.67 -1.32
C GLY A 108 4.52 -8.88 -0.53
N LEU A 109 4.27 -9.98 -1.24
CA LEU A 109 3.68 -11.20 -0.68
C LEU A 109 4.60 -11.97 0.29
N ARG A 110 5.86 -11.55 0.40
CA ARG A 110 6.85 -12.05 1.37
C ARG A 110 6.96 -11.16 2.62
N HIS A 111 6.27 -10.02 2.68
CA HIS A 111 6.48 -9.04 3.75
C HIS A 111 5.89 -9.49 5.09
N PHE A 112 4.62 -9.91 5.08
CA PHE A 112 3.88 -10.27 6.28
C PHE A 112 3.07 -11.54 6.02
N GLY A 113 3.29 -12.57 6.86
CA GLY A 113 2.58 -13.84 6.82
C GLY A 113 1.51 -13.93 7.91
N TYR A 114 0.64 -14.94 7.83
CA TYR A 114 -0.16 -15.34 8.98
C TYR A 114 0.77 -15.82 10.11
N GLN A 115 0.68 -15.18 11.27
CA GLN A 115 1.57 -15.45 12.41
C GLN A 115 1.31 -16.83 13.01
N LYS A 116 0.04 -17.27 13.07
CA LYS A 116 -0.35 -18.56 13.64
C LYS A 116 0.07 -19.73 12.75
N GLU A 117 -0.26 -19.67 11.45
CA GLU A 117 0.03 -20.74 10.50
C GLU A 117 1.47 -20.69 9.96
N LYS A 118 2.19 -19.57 10.17
CA LYS A 118 3.56 -19.33 9.69
C LYS A 118 3.68 -19.49 8.18
N LYS A 119 2.68 -18.98 7.46
CA LYS A 119 2.55 -19.08 6.01
C LYS A 119 2.27 -17.72 5.39
N PHE A 120 2.83 -17.52 4.21
CA PHE A 120 2.60 -16.39 3.32
C PHE A 120 1.55 -16.78 2.26
N TYR A 121 1.35 -15.90 1.28
CA TYR A 121 0.40 -16.10 0.19
C TYR A 121 0.55 -17.47 -0.49
N ASN A 122 -0.59 -18.12 -0.74
CA ASN A 122 -0.69 -19.47 -1.31
C ASN A 122 0.07 -20.57 -0.53
N GLY A 123 0.28 -20.37 0.78
CA GLY A 123 0.83 -21.39 1.67
C GLY A 123 2.35 -21.48 1.69
N VAL A 124 3.03 -20.54 1.03
CA VAL A 124 4.50 -20.39 1.01
C VAL A 124 5.04 -20.23 2.44
N THR A 125 6.16 -20.88 2.74
CA THR A 125 6.79 -20.87 4.06
C THR A 125 8.07 -20.04 4.07
N MET A 126 8.60 -19.78 5.27
CA MET A 126 9.95 -19.19 5.40
C MET A 126 11.04 -20.04 4.73
N GLU A 127 10.91 -21.38 4.76
CA GLU A 127 11.88 -22.28 4.12
C GLU A 127 11.84 -22.17 2.60
N ASP A 128 10.65 -21.98 2.01
CA ASP A 128 10.53 -21.77 0.57
C ASP A 128 11.20 -20.45 0.13
N ILE A 129 11.19 -19.43 0.99
CA ILE A 129 11.79 -18.11 0.73
C ILE A 129 13.32 -18.14 0.95
N HIS A 130 13.79 -18.78 2.03
CA HIS A 130 15.19 -18.73 2.47
C HIS A 130 16.02 -19.98 2.13
N GLY A 131 15.38 -21.10 1.78
CA GLY A 131 16.05 -22.38 1.55
C GLY A 131 16.85 -22.38 0.24
N PRO A 132 16.21 -22.29 -0.94
CA PRO A 132 16.93 -22.21 -2.21
C PRO A 132 17.68 -20.88 -2.35
N LYS A 133 18.94 -20.95 -2.78
CA LYS A 133 19.86 -19.80 -2.88
C LYS A 133 19.35 -18.62 -3.71
N ASP A 134 18.39 -18.87 -4.61
CA ASP A 134 17.82 -17.88 -5.53
C ASP A 134 16.28 -17.99 -5.60
N SER A 135 15.62 -18.31 -4.48
CA SER A 135 14.16 -18.47 -4.46
C SER A 135 13.43 -17.18 -4.90
N THR A 136 12.55 -17.30 -5.88
CA THR A 136 11.75 -16.20 -6.44
C THR A 136 10.25 -16.28 -6.11
N VAL A 137 9.79 -17.35 -5.45
CA VAL A 137 8.37 -17.55 -5.08
C VAL A 137 7.79 -16.36 -4.29
N ASN A 138 6.67 -15.78 -4.69
CA ASN A 138 6.08 -14.58 -4.09
C ASN A 138 6.98 -13.33 -4.12
N GLY A 139 8.07 -13.35 -4.87
CA GLY A 139 8.99 -12.22 -5.00
C GLY A 139 8.44 -11.11 -5.90
N ILE A 140 8.90 -9.88 -5.66
CA ILE A 140 8.35 -8.68 -6.32
C ILE A 140 8.55 -8.64 -7.84
N GLN A 141 9.48 -9.42 -8.39
CA GLN A 141 9.70 -9.50 -9.84
C GLN A 141 8.45 -9.95 -10.61
N ALA A 142 7.58 -10.77 -9.99
CA ALA A 142 6.30 -11.16 -10.60
C ALA A 142 5.43 -9.93 -10.89
N TRP A 143 5.49 -8.92 -10.01
CA TRP A 143 4.74 -7.68 -10.18
C TRP A 143 5.42 -6.73 -11.17
N ALA A 144 6.75 -6.79 -11.30
CA ALA A 144 7.52 -5.94 -12.22
C ALA A 144 7.18 -6.18 -13.70
N GLU A 145 6.67 -7.36 -14.06
CA GLU A 145 6.31 -7.68 -15.45
C GLU A 145 5.16 -6.81 -16.00
N LYS A 146 4.23 -6.40 -15.13
CA LYS A 146 3.04 -5.62 -15.51
C LYS A 146 2.90 -4.30 -14.75
N GLY A 147 3.61 -4.16 -13.63
CA GLY A 147 3.44 -3.06 -12.68
C GLY A 147 2.11 -3.14 -11.93
N ILE A 148 1.88 -2.11 -11.12
CA ILE A 148 0.62 -1.84 -10.44
C ILE A 148 0.01 -0.65 -11.19
N VAL A 149 -0.85 -0.97 -12.16
CA VAL A 149 -1.35 -0.01 -13.14
C VAL A 149 -2.86 -0.12 -13.23
N GLY A 150 -3.56 1.00 -13.09
CA GLY A 150 -5.02 0.98 -13.08
C GLY A 150 -5.63 2.32 -12.68
N ARG A 151 -6.91 2.29 -12.33
CA ARG A 151 -7.63 3.48 -11.85
C ARG A 151 -7.41 3.60 -10.35
N GLY A 152 -6.83 4.70 -9.90
CA GLY A 152 -6.75 5.04 -8.48
C GLY A 152 -7.94 5.89 -8.06
N VAL A 153 -8.36 5.73 -6.81
CA VAL A 153 -9.30 6.62 -6.12
C VAL A 153 -8.66 7.15 -4.86
N LEU A 154 -8.60 8.46 -4.70
CA LEU A 154 -8.15 9.10 -3.47
C LEU A 154 -9.37 9.35 -2.57
N LEU A 155 -9.35 8.83 -1.34
CA LEU A 155 -10.22 9.25 -0.25
C LEU A 155 -9.43 10.16 0.70
N ASP A 156 -9.67 11.45 0.64
CA ASP A 156 -9.02 12.45 1.49
C ASP A 156 -9.76 12.61 2.82
N PHE A 157 -9.59 11.59 3.66
CA PHE A 157 -10.12 11.57 5.02
C PHE A 157 -9.67 12.78 5.83
N HIS A 158 -8.41 13.23 5.68
CA HIS A 158 -7.89 14.37 6.41
C HIS A 158 -8.70 15.65 6.13
N ARG A 159 -8.89 16.00 4.86
CA ARG A 159 -9.67 17.20 4.47
C ARG A 159 -11.13 17.07 4.93
N TRP A 160 -11.75 15.91 4.72
CA TRP A 160 -13.12 15.66 5.16
C TRP A 160 -13.28 15.76 6.69
N ALA A 161 -12.34 15.20 7.45
CA ALA A 161 -12.38 15.21 8.92
C ALA A 161 -12.31 16.64 9.47
N LEU A 162 -11.43 17.48 8.91
CA LEU A 162 -11.35 18.91 9.25
C LEU A 162 -12.66 19.64 8.93
N ALA A 163 -13.24 19.41 7.75
CA ALA A 163 -14.49 20.05 7.34
C ALA A 163 -15.71 19.64 8.20
N ASN A 164 -15.67 18.44 8.79
CA ASN A 164 -16.76 17.87 9.58
C ASN A 164 -16.48 17.88 11.10
N ASN A 165 -15.42 18.55 11.57
CA ASN A 165 -15.00 18.59 12.98
C ASN A 165 -14.82 17.18 13.59
N VAL A 166 -14.35 16.23 12.79
CA VAL A 166 -13.99 14.89 13.27
C VAL A 166 -12.53 14.94 13.74
N SER A 167 -12.32 14.72 15.03
CA SER A 167 -10.97 14.65 15.60
C SER A 167 -10.25 13.39 15.12
N ALA A 168 -9.01 13.55 14.65
CA ALA A 168 -8.13 12.46 14.26
C ALA A 168 -6.74 12.69 14.87
N GLU A 169 -6.37 11.87 15.85
CA GLU A 169 -5.07 11.98 16.52
C GLU A 169 -4.02 11.20 15.73
N ILE A 170 -3.35 11.90 14.80
CA ILE A 170 -2.45 11.33 13.79
C ILE A 170 -1.32 10.46 14.38
N PHE A 171 -0.77 10.85 15.54
CA PHE A 171 0.35 10.16 16.19
C PHE A 171 -0.08 9.31 17.40
N LYS A 172 -1.36 8.95 17.48
CA LYS A 172 -1.90 7.98 18.46
C LYS A 172 -2.57 6.83 17.72
N ARG A 173 -2.91 5.77 18.47
CA ARG A 173 -3.72 4.67 17.93
C ARG A 173 -5.12 5.17 17.65
N THR A 174 -5.34 5.56 16.40
CA THR A 174 -6.60 6.10 15.91
C THR A 174 -7.14 5.19 14.81
N SER A 175 -8.36 4.68 15.00
CA SER A 175 -9.02 3.78 14.07
C SER A 175 -9.99 4.57 13.20
N ILE A 176 -9.82 4.55 11.88
CA ILE A 176 -10.70 5.21 10.91
C ILE A 176 -11.79 4.22 10.51
N PRO A 177 -13.05 4.41 10.93
CA PRO A 177 -14.12 3.48 10.62
C PRO A 177 -14.51 3.50 9.14
N LEU A 178 -14.99 2.37 8.62
CA LEU A 178 -15.45 2.23 7.24
C LEU A 178 -16.52 3.27 6.89
N LYS A 179 -17.43 3.57 7.82
CA LYS A 179 -18.48 4.59 7.63
C LYS A 179 -17.90 5.98 7.28
N TYR A 180 -16.71 6.33 7.78
CA TYR A 180 -16.07 7.60 7.43
C TYR A 180 -15.47 7.54 6.04
N LEU A 181 -14.83 6.43 5.64
CA LEU A 181 -14.34 6.29 4.27
C LEU A 181 -15.48 6.34 3.24
N LYS A 182 -16.63 5.72 3.55
CA LYS A 182 -17.84 5.82 2.72
C LYS A 182 -18.38 7.25 2.67
N ALA A 183 -18.41 7.96 3.80
CA ALA A 183 -18.83 9.37 3.84
C ALA A 183 -17.86 10.30 3.08
N VAL A 184 -16.55 10.00 3.08
CA VAL A 184 -15.55 10.72 2.28
C VAL A 184 -15.83 10.51 0.79
N ALA A 185 -16.08 9.27 0.37
CA ALA A 185 -16.39 8.97 -1.03
C ALA A 185 -17.65 9.72 -1.51
N GLU A 186 -18.70 9.75 -0.67
CA GLU A 186 -19.93 10.51 -0.92
C GLU A 186 -19.68 12.02 -0.98
N TRP A 187 -18.97 12.58 0.00
CA TRP A 187 -18.63 14.01 0.06
C TRP A 187 -17.81 14.47 -1.16
N GLN A 188 -16.91 13.61 -1.65
CA GLN A 188 -16.11 13.85 -2.85
C GLN A 188 -16.87 13.58 -4.15
N GLY A 189 -18.05 12.93 -4.09
CA GLY A 189 -18.80 12.48 -5.26
C GLY A 189 -18.04 11.46 -6.13
N VAL A 190 -17.16 10.64 -5.52
CA VAL A 190 -16.35 9.67 -6.26
C VAL A 190 -16.99 8.28 -6.25
N GLU A 191 -17.18 7.73 -7.45
CA GLU A 191 -17.64 6.36 -7.64
C GLU A 191 -16.46 5.38 -7.57
N ILE A 192 -16.57 4.42 -6.65
CA ILE A 192 -15.66 3.28 -6.52
C ILE A 192 -16.10 2.18 -7.49
N LYS A 193 -15.14 1.63 -8.25
CA LYS A 193 -15.34 0.55 -9.21
C LYS A 193 -14.46 -0.63 -8.88
N PHE A 194 -14.91 -1.82 -9.30
CA PHE A 194 -14.12 -3.04 -9.14
C PHE A 194 -12.77 -2.93 -9.87
N GLY A 195 -11.69 -3.27 -9.17
CA GLY A 195 -10.32 -3.18 -9.66
C GLY A 195 -9.66 -1.81 -9.47
N ASP A 196 -10.33 -0.87 -8.79
CA ASP A 196 -9.69 0.39 -8.40
C ASP A 196 -8.54 0.12 -7.40
N ILE A 197 -7.54 1.01 -7.38
CA ILE A 197 -6.52 1.10 -6.34
C ILE A 197 -7.02 2.11 -5.31
N LEU A 198 -7.30 1.65 -4.08
CA LEU A 198 -7.71 2.53 -2.99
C LEU A 198 -6.50 3.30 -2.46
N ILE A 199 -6.59 4.62 -2.40
CA ILE A 199 -5.57 5.48 -1.80
C ILE A 199 -6.24 6.35 -0.73
N ILE A 200 -5.76 6.29 0.50
CA ILE A 200 -6.33 7.06 1.62
C ILE A 200 -5.30 8.10 2.09
N ARG A 201 -5.71 9.37 2.12
CA ARG A 201 -4.94 10.42 2.79
C ARG A 201 -5.50 10.66 4.18
N VAL A 202 -4.75 10.22 5.19
CA VAL A 202 -5.06 10.44 6.61
C VAL A 202 -4.40 11.70 7.17
N GLY A 203 -3.46 12.30 6.44
CA GLY A 203 -2.76 13.52 6.82
C GLY A 203 -1.50 13.26 7.65
N TYR A 204 -1.00 12.03 7.63
CA TYR A 204 0.19 11.63 8.39
C TYR A 204 1.43 12.39 7.91
N MET A 205 1.63 12.47 6.60
CA MET A 205 2.77 13.19 6.02
C MET A 205 2.75 14.69 6.32
N THR A 206 1.56 15.29 6.27
CA THR A 206 1.37 16.70 6.62
C THR A 206 1.75 16.97 8.07
N ALA A 207 1.24 16.15 9.00
CA ALA A 207 1.54 16.31 10.42
C ALA A 207 3.02 16.02 10.72
N PHE A 208 3.62 15.00 10.07
CA PHE A 208 4.99 14.59 10.30
C PHE A 208 5.99 15.71 9.95
N LYS A 209 5.74 16.45 8.85
CA LYS A 209 6.57 17.60 8.43
C LYS A 209 6.59 18.75 9.46
N GLN A 210 5.65 18.79 10.40
CA GLN A 210 5.51 19.86 11.40
C GLN A 210 6.19 19.53 12.74
N LEU A 211 6.63 18.30 12.95
CA LEU A 211 7.21 17.86 14.21
C LEU A 211 8.60 18.47 14.46
N SER A 212 8.84 18.87 15.70
CA SER A 212 10.16 19.19 16.20
C SER A 212 11.02 17.92 16.35
N MET A 213 12.34 18.11 16.51
CA MET A 213 13.27 17.00 16.69
C MET A 213 12.95 16.18 17.95
N ASP A 214 12.63 16.84 19.07
CA ASP A 214 12.27 16.18 20.33
C ASP A 214 11.00 15.33 20.20
N GLU A 215 9.99 15.82 19.46
CA GLU A 215 8.77 15.08 19.19
C GLU A 215 9.03 13.86 18.30
N LEU A 216 9.87 13.99 17.27
CA LEU A 216 10.28 12.88 16.42
C LEU A 216 11.00 11.78 17.23
N GLU A 217 11.94 12.16 18.08
CA GLU A 217 12.64 11.21 18.96
C GLU A 217 11.68 10.52 19.93
N ASN A 218 10.71 11.25 20.48
CA ASN A 218 9.71 10.68 21.37
C ASN A 218 8.79 9.69 20.64
N LEU A 219 8.44 9.96 19.38
CA LEU A 219 7.68 9.02 18.56
C LEU A 219 8.47 7.73 18.29
N ALA A 220 9.75 7.84 17.94
CA ALA A 220 10.57 6.65 17.67
C ALA A 220 10.87 5.80 18.90
N LYS A 221 10.79 6.37 20.11
CA LYS A 221 10.91 5.61 21.37
C LYS A 221 9.67 4.78 21.71
N GLN A 222 8.53 5.01 21.05
CA GLN A 222 7.31 4.23 21.31
C GLN A 222 7.47 2.81 20.77
N ASN A 223 7.30 1.82 21.65
CA ASN A 223 7.34 0.42 21.28
C ASN A 223 6.23 -0.38 22.02
N PRO A 224 5.23 -0.92 21.30
CA PRO A 224 4.98 -0.71 19.87
C PRO A 224 4.61 0.76 19.55
N PRO A 225 4.86 1.25 18.31
CA PRO A 225 4.40 2.56 17.90
C PRO A 225 2.86 2.66 17.91
N ASN A 226 2.34 3.86 18.12
CA ASN A 226 0.91 4.16 18.02
C ASN A 226 0.63 4.88 16.71
N LEU A 227 -0.17 4.27 15.83
CA LEU A 227 -0.38 4.75 14.48
C LEU A 227 -1.87 4.85 14.15
N ILE A 228 -2.23 5.91 13.44
CA ILE A 228 -3.52 6.06 12.79
C ILE A 228 -3.61 5.13 11.57
N GLY A 229 -4.78 4.54 11.35
CA GLY A 229 -5.07 3.80 10.13
C GLY A 229 -6.50 3.32 10.05
N VAL A 230 -6.81 2.54 9.02
CA VAL A 230 -8.15 1.99 8.83
C VAL A 230 -8.52 1.02 9.95
N GLU A 231 -9.80 0.95 10.28
CA GLU A 231 -10.27 0.02 11.30
C GLU A 231 -10.10 -1.44 10.87
N ARG A 232 -9.74 -2.28 11.85
CA ARG A 232 -9.68 -3.72 11.67
C ARG A 232 -11.04 -4.35 11.94
N SER A 233 -11.88 -4.44 10.91
CA SER A 233 -13.22 -5.05 10.94
C SER A 233 -13.47 -5.96 9.74
N GLU A 234 -14.39 -6.92 9.88
CA GLU A 234 -14.83 -7.76 8.76
C GLU A 234 -15.53 -6.93 7.67
N GLU A 235 -16.28 -5.89 8.05
CA GLU A 235 -16.91 -4.98 7.07
C GLU A 235 -15.86 -4.23 6.23
N MET A 236 -14.74 -3.81 6.84
CA MET A 236 -13.63 -3.20 6.11
C MET A 236 -13.00 -4.19 5.12
N LEU A 237 -12.75 -5.42 5.58
CA LEU A 237 -12.25 -6.50 4.73
C LEU A 237 -13.20 -6.78 3.57
N GLU A 238 -14.50 -6.98 3.84
CA GLU A 238 -15.50 -7.19 2.82
C GLU A 238 -15.51 -6.04 1.81
N TRP A 239 -15.53 -4.79 2.27
CA TRP A 239 -15.50 -3.64 1.38
C TRP A 239 -14.24 -3.61 0.49
N ILE A 240 -13.07 -4.00 1.02
CA ILE A 240 -11.85 -4.11 0.22
C ILE A 240 -11.95 -5.26 -0.78
N TRP A 241 -12.37 -6.44 -0.32
CA TRP A 241 -12.57 -7.63 -1.14
C TRP A 241 -13.48 -7.36 -2.34
N GLU A 242 -14.54 -6.58 -2.14
CA GLU A 242 -15.55 -6.35 -3.16
C GLU A 242 -15.19 -5.29 -4.20
N ASN A 243 -14.15 -4.49 -3.96
CA ASN A 243 -13.89 -3.31 -4.80
C ASN A 243 -12.45 -3.20 -5.32
N PHE A 244 -11.42 -3.50 -4.54
CA PHE A 244 -10.08 -2.99 -4.86
C PHE A 244 -9.10 -4.05 -5.38
N SER A 245 -8.10 -3.63 -6.13
CA SER A 245 -6.96 -4.46 -6.55
C SER A 245 -5.71 -4.26 -5.70
N ALA A 246 -5.65 -3.16 -4.95
CA ALA A 246 -4.59 -2.81 -4.02
C ALA A 246 -5.11 -1.71 -3.08
N VAL A 247 -4.46 -1.56 -1.94
CA VAL A 247 -4.76 -0.50 -0.97
C VAL A 247 -3.50 0.27 -0.64
N ALA A 248 -3.59 1.57 -0.42
CA ALA A 248 -2.46 2.41 -0.08
C ALA A 248 -2.87 3.64 0.74
N GLY A 249 -1.89 4.29 1.35
CA GLY A 249 -2.08 5.60 1.96
C GLY A 249 -0.80 6.27 2.42
N ASP A 250 -0.94 7.39 3.10
CA ASP A 250 0.17 8.19 3.65
C ASP A 250 0.54 7.78 5.09
N HIS A 251 -0.25 6.92 5.74
CA HIS A 251 0.06 6.28 7.02
C HIS A 251 1.18 5.21 6.96
N PRO A 252 1.90 4.96 8.08
CA PRO A 252 3.03 4.02 8.14
C PRO A 252 2.71 2.54 8.29
N ALA A 253 1.43 2.17 8.47
CA ALA A 253 1.02 0.80 8.76
C ALA A 253 -0.31 0.41 8.08
N PHE A 254 -0.88 1.26 7.21
CA PHE A 254 -2.23 1.14 6.63
C PHE A 254 -3.41 0.99 7.63
N GLU A 255 -3.44 -0.04 8.46
CA GLU A 255 -4.35 -0.24 9.58
C GLU A 255 -3.92 0.52 10.84
N ALA A 256 -4.88 0.75 11.74
CA ALA A 256 -4.58 1.30 13.05
C ALA A 256 -3.73 0.31 13.88
N TYR A 257 -2.61 0.79 14.40
CA TYR A 257 -1.64 -0.04 15.11
C TYR A 257 -1.34 0.53 16.51
N PRO A 258 -1.21 -0.31 17.56
CA PRO A 258 -1.19 -1.78 17.55
C PRO A 258 -2.53 -2.45 17.24
N THR A 259 -2.46 -3.61 16.60
CA THR A 259 -3.59 -4.49 16.32
C THR A 259 -3.86 -5.42 17.52
N PRO A 260 -5.08 -5.95 17.67
CA PRO A 260 -5.33 -7.07 18.58
C PRO A 260 -4.49 -8.31 18.21
N ASN A 261 -4.37 -9.26 19.15
CA ASN A 261 -3.48 -10.44 19.02
C ASN A 261 -4.08 -11.61 18.21
N ASP A 262 -5.32 -11.53 17.73
CA ASP A 262 -6.01 -12.61 17.03
C ASP A 262 -5.71 -12.64 15.54
N TRP A 263 -5.79 -11.48 14.86
CA TRP A 263 -5.41 -11.28 13.46
C TRP A 263 -5.29 -9.79 13.12
N SER A 264 -4.59 -9.47 12.03
CA SER A 264 -4.45 -8.11 11.49
C SER A 264 -4.90 -8.00 10.03
N LEU A 265 -5.19 -6.79 9.56
CA LEU A 265 -5.46 -6.57 8.14
C LEU A 265 -4.24 -6.97 7.30
N HIS A 266 -3.02 -6.72 7.77
CA HIS A 266 -1.81 -7.15 7.06
C HIS A 266 -1.78 -8.66 6.77
N GLU A 267 -2.15 -9.51 7.74
CA GLU A 267 -2.19 -10.97 7.52
C GLU A 267 -3.18 -11.33 6.41
N VAL A 268 -4.40 -10.80 6.48
CA VAL A 268 -5.46 -11.15 5.54
C VAL A 268 -5.19 -10.57 4.15
N LEU A 269 -4.79 -9.30 4.07
CA LEU A 269 -4.53 -8.63 2.81
C LEU A 269 -3.31 -9.24 2.12
N LEU A 270 -2.15 -9.33 2.76
CA LEU A 270 -0.93 -9.82 2.12
C LEU A 270 -0.93 -11.34 2.00
N ALA A 271 -1.02 -12.05 3.12
CA ALA A 271 -0.91 -13.50 3.14
C ALA A 271 -2.20 -14.18 2.71
N GLY A 272 -3.38 -13.67 3.07
CA GLY A 272 -4.66 -14.29 2.69
C GLY A 272 -5.02 -14.09 1.22
N TRP A 273 -4.89 -12.86 0.71
CA TRP A 273 -5.45 -12.47 -0.59
C TRP A 273 -4.41 -12.16 -1.65
N GLY A 274 -3.18 -11.91 -1.23
CA GLY A 274 -2.16 -11.33 -2.10
C GLY A 274 -2.54 -9.92 -2.56
N CYS A 275 -3.17 -9.13 -1.69
CA CYS A 275 -3.51 -7.73 -1.88
C CYS A 275 -2.31 -6.85 -1.49
N PRO A 276 -1.70 -6.11 -2.44
CA PRO A 276 -0.62 -5.18 -2.13
C PRO A 276 -1.08 -4.09 -1.16
N ILE A 277 -0.20 -3.74 -0.22
CA ILE A 277 -0.37 -2.62 0.72
C ILE A 277 0.67 -1.55 0.38
N GLY A 278 0.23 -0.32 0.12
CA GLY A 278 1.09 0.82 -0.14
C GLY A 278 1.17 1.74 1.07
N GLU A 279 2.38 2.06 1.51
CA GLU A 279 2.58 2.86 2.72
C GLU A 279 3.44 4.08 2.44
N LEU A 280 3.26 5.11 3.29
CA LEU A 280 4.06 6.33 3.29
C LEU A 280 4.05 7.07 1.94
N PHE A 281 2.94 7.07 1.21
CA PHE A 281 2.82 7.86 -0.02
C PHE A 281 2.73 9.35 0.33
N ASP A 282 3.44 10.22 -0.40
CA ASP A 282 3.30 11.68 -0.25
C ASP A 282 2.08 12.16 -1.05
N LEU A 283 0.95 12.26 -0.36
CA LEU A 283 -0.36 12.51 -0.98
C LEU A 283 -0.78 13.99 -1.01
N ASP A 284 0.02 14.90 -0.43
CA ASP A 284 -0.37 16.32 -0.30
C ASP A 284 -0.62 16.97 -1.67
N LYS A 285 0.33 16.83 -2.61
CA LYS A 285 0.19 17.38 -3.97
C LYS A 285 -0.93 16.72 -4.77
N LEU A 286 -1.20 15.44 -4.51
CA LEU A 286 -2.30 14.75 -5.18
C LEU A 286 -3.64 15.28 -4.67
N ALA A 287 -3.78 15.46 -3.36
CA ALA A 287 -4.98 15.99 -2.74
C ALA A 287 -5.27 17.44 -3.16
N GLU A 288 -4.25 18.27 -3.33
CA GLU A 288 -4.35 19.62 -3.91
C GLU A 288 -4.85 19.57 -5.37
N GLU A 289 -4.28 18.69 -6.18
CA GLU A 289 -4.65 18.57 -7.60
C GLU A 289 -6.06 17.97 -7.79
N CYS A 290 -6.45 17.00 -6.96
CA CYS A 290 -7.80 16.44 -6.95
C CYS A 290 -8.85 17.50 -6.59
N GLU A 291 -8.58 18.33 -5.57
CA GLU A 291 -9.45 19.45 -5.20
C GLU A 291 -9.54 20.48 -6.32
N ARG A 292 -8.40 20.88 -6.89
CA ARG A 292 -8.33 21.87 -7.99
C ARG A 292 -9.14 21.42 -9.21
N GLN A 293 -9.15 20.13 -9.53
CA GLN A 293 -9.91 19.57 -10.63
C GLN A 293 -11.34 19.14 -10.25
N ASN A 294 -11.67 19.12 -8.95
CA ASN A 294 -12.84 18.42 -8.42
C ASN A 294 -12.97 16.98 -8.96
N ARG A 295 -11.84 16.25 -8.99
CA ARG A 295 -11.74 14.89 -9.53
C ARG A 295 -10.88 14.04 -8.60
N TRP A 296 -11.47 12.98 -8.07
CA TRP A 296 -10.85 12.12 -7.06
C TRP A 296 -10.52 10.70 -7.57
N SER A 297 -10.71 10.47 -8.87
CA SER A 297 -10.19 9.31 -9.59
C SER A 297 -9.20 9.74 -10.66
N PHE A 298 -8.19 8.90 -10.90
CA PHE A 298 -7.07 9.18 -11.81
C PHE A 298 -6.41 7.89 -12.26
N PHE A 299 -5.52 7.96 -13.25
CA PHE A 299 -4.73 6.82 -13.68
C PHE A 299 -3.47 6.70 -12.82
N VAL A 300 -3.24 5.53 -12.25
CA VAL A 300 -2.06 5.21 -11.45
C VAL A 300 -1.13 4.33 -12.26
N SER A 301 0.15 4.70 -12.30
CA SER A 301 1.23 3.85 -12.78
C SER A 301 2.30 3.77 -11.70
N SER A 302 2.50 2.56 -11.17
CA SER A 302 3.57 2.25 -10.24
C SER A 302 4.30 1.01 -10.71
N GLU A 303 5.61 1.07 -10.76
CA GLU A 303 6.45 -0.06 -11.17
C GLU A 303 7.51 -0.29 -10.11
N VAL A 304 7.48 -1.44 -9.49
CA VAL A 304 8.43 -1.88 -8.45
C VAL A 304 9.84 -2.09 -9.01
N CYS A 305 10.89 -1.91 -8.19
CA CYS A 305 12.23 -2.36 -8.57
C CYS A 305 12.21 -3.85 -8.94
N ASN A 306 12.71 -4.19 -10.13
CA ASN A 306 12.85 -5.58 -10.55
C ASN A 306 14.04 -6.24 -9.83
N VAL A 307 13.79 -6.71 -8.61
CA VAL A 307 14.74 -7.47 -7.79
C VAL A 307 14.17 -8.89 -7.63
N PRO A 308 14.70 -9.89 -8.35
CA PRO A 308 14.26 -11.28 -8.18
C PRO A 308 14.35 -11.74 -6.73
N GLY A 309 13.25 -12.27 -6.20
CA GLY A 309 13.13 -12.67 -4.80
C GLY A 309 13.02 -11.50 -3.81
N GLY A 310 12.92 -10.26 -4.28
CA GLY A 310 12.74 -9.09 -3.42
C GLY A 310 11.45 -9.17 -2.60
N LEU A 311 11.52 -8.75 -1.32
CA LEU A 311 10.36 -8.64 -0.42
C LEU A 311 9.39 -7.54 -0.85
N GLN A 312 9.91 -6.54 -1.57
CA GLN A 312 9.26 -5.31 -1.98
C GLN A 312 10.08 -4.67 -3.09
N GLY A 313 9.47 -3.80 -3.90
CA GLY A 313 10.20 -2.91 -4.79
C GLY A 313 9.76 -1.46 -4.58
N LYS A 314 10.74 -0.56 -4.57
CA LYS A 314 10.47 0.87 -4.62
C LYS A 314 10.23 1.25 -6.07
N GLY A 315 9.07 1.79 -6.36
CA GLY A 315 8.75 2.22 -7.71
C GLY A 315 8.88 3.71 -7.94
N LYS A 316 8.99 4.10 -9.22
CA LYS A 316 8.60 5.45 -9.62
C LYS A 316 7.08 5.47 -9.62
N ASN A 317 6.45 5.87 -8.51
CA ASN A 317 5.01 6.09 -8.48
C ASN A 317 4.72 7.37 -9.26
N SER A 318 4.32 7.25 -10.52
CA SER A 318 3.87 8.36 -11.33
C SER A 318 2.39 8.21 -11.61
N ILE A 319 1.57 9.13 -11.09
CA ILE A 319 0.22 9.33 -11.64
C ILE A 319 0.41 9.98 -13.02
N ARG A 320 -0.24 9.42 -14.04
CA ARG A 320 -0.30 10.03 -15.38
C ARG A 320 -1.71 10.52 -15.67
#